data_AF-E2APN0-F1
#
_entry.id   AF-E2APN0-F1
#
_cell.length_a   1.000
_cell.length_b   1.000
_cell.length_c   1.000
_cell.angle_alpha   90.00
_cell.angle_beta   90.00
_cell.angle_gamma   90.00
#
_symmetry.space_group_name_H-M   'P 1'
#
loop_
_entity.id
_entity.type
_entity.pdbx_description
1 polymer ?
#
loop_
_entity_poly.entity_id
_entity_poly.type
_entity_poly.pdbx_seq_one_letter_code
_entity_poly.pdbx_strand_id
1 'polypeptide(L)'
;LIKFPAIQKESHSSLRQLLVTTEKHVRALKKLGQPTDQWSTILVHLMTAKFDNITKRDWESKTSSKEIATYDQFIEFTKSRCVMLETMHLNKPQRDKSSNNIINKTNTLNKKTIAAVSIESKPDICVICKEGNHKIYQCPFLKSTPQARSKEVKKLKVRSNCMKARHTPEICGSSPYRLCHKKHNTFLHFN
;
A
#
# COMPACT_ATOMS: atom_id res chain seq x y z
N LEU A 1 0.21 14.35 -23.41
CA LEU A 1 1.44 14.89 -22.80
C LEU A 1 1.83 14.22 -21.48
N ILE A 2 0.90 13.76 -20.65
CA ILE A 2 1.25 12.95 -19.48
C ILE A 2 0.38 11.68 -19.50
N LYS A 3 0.89 10.59 -20.10
CA LYS A 3 0.29 9.26 -19.97
C LYS A 3 0.62 8.73 -18.56
N PHE A 4 0.00 9.32 -17.55
CA PHE A 4 0.10 8.91 -16.16
C PHE A 4 -1.29 8.60 -15.63
N PRO A 5 -1.50 7.45 -14.96
CA PRO A 5 -2.80 7.09 -14.41
C PRO A 5 -3.19 8.05 -13.28
N ALA A 6 -4.49 8.34 -13.14
CA ALA A 6 -4.96 9.16 -12.03
C ALA A 6 -4.67 8.45 -10.70
N ILE A 7 -4.10 9.18 -9.75
CA ILE A 7 -3.75 8.69 -8.43
C ILE A 7 -5.04 8.53 -7.63
N GLN A 8 -5.35 7.29 -7.24
CA GLN A 8 -6.63 6.99 -6.56
C GLN A 8 -6.57 7.22 -5.05
N LYS A 9 -5.38 7.16 -4.45
CA LYS A 9 -5.14 7.30 -3.02
C LYS A 9 -3.80 7.99 -2.80
N GLU A 10 -3.70 8.75 -1.72
CA GLU A 10 -2.47 9.43 -1.31
C GLU A 10 -1.27 8.48 -1.30
N SER A 11 -0.23 8.86 -2.03
CA SER A 11 0.95 8.02 -2.21
C SER A 11 2.15 8.90 -2.57
N HIS A 12 3.13 8.96 -1.66
CA HIS A 12 4.39 9.68 -1.91
C HIS A 12 5.09 9.16 -3.18
N SER A 13 5.07 7.84 -3.41
CA SER A 13 5.72 7.21 -4.56
C SER A 13 5.02 7.60 -5.86
N SER A 14 3.69 7.64 -5.88
CA SER A 14 2.93 8.00 -7.08
C SER A 14 3.08 9.48 -7.42
N LEU A 15 3.02 10.38 -6.43
CA LEU A 15 3.25 11.81 -6.64
C LEU A 15 4.68 12.09 -7.15
N ARG A 16 5.69 11.40 -6.59
CA ARG A 16 7.08 11.51 -7.04
C ARG A 16 7.23 11.04 -8.49
N GLN A 17 6.59 9.93 -8.87
CA GLN A 17 6.62 9.42 -10.25
C GLN A 17 5.91 10.36 -11.23
N LEU A 18 4.80 11.00 -10.84
CA LEU A 18 4.12 12.01 -11.64
C LEU A 18 5.04 13.21 -11.92
N LEU A 19 5.73 13.72 -10.89
CA LEU A 19 6.72 14.81 -11.04
C LEU A 19 7.84 14.41 -12.01
N VAL A 20 8.49 13.27 -11.76
CA VAL A 20 9.62 12.79 -12.58
C VAL A 20 9.21 12.58 -14.03
N THR A 21 8.04 11.98 -14.27
CA THR A 21 7.52 11.74 -15.63
C THR A 21 7.25 13.05 -16.35
N THR A 22 6.65 14.02 -15.65
CA THR A 22 6.32 15.32 -16.25
C THR A 22 7.58 16.12 -16.56
N GLU A 23 8.53 16.21 -15.62
CA GLU A 23 9.81 16.87 -15.86
C GLU A 23 10.57 16.22 -17.03
N LYS A 24 10.55 14.88 -17.14
CA LYS A 24 11.17 14.18 -18.27
C LYS A 24 10.57 14.61 -19.61
N HIS A 25 9.25 14.71 -19.71
CA HIS A 25 8.57 15.16 -20.93
C HIS A 25 8.83 16.63 -21.23
N VAL A 26 8.76 17.50 -20.22
CA VAL A 26 9.05 18.94 -20.37
C VAL A 26 10.49 19.14 -20.86
N ARG A 27 11.48 18.45 -20.26
CA ARG A 27 12.88 18.52 -20.72
C ARG A 27 13.04 18.01 -22.16
N ALA A 28 12.35 16.93 -22.53
CA ALA A 28 12.40 16.42 -23.90
C ALA A 28 11.82 17.43 -24.90
N LEU A 29 10.70 18.08 -24.58
CA LEU A 29 10.07 19.10 -25.44
C LEU A 29 10.91 20.37 -25.53
N LYS A 30 11.55 20.78 -24.43
CA LYS A 30 12.50 21.89 -24.43
C LYS A 30 13.68 21.63 -25.36
N LYS A 31 14.21 20.39 -25.37
CA LYS A 31 15.25 19.97 -26.32
C LYS A 31 14.79 19.97 -27.78
N LEU A 32 13.50 19.82 -28.04
CA LEU A 32 12.88 19.91 -29.37
C LEU A 32 12.50 21.36 -29.75
N GLY A 33 13.00 22.36 -29.02
CA GLY A 33 12.76 23.77 -29.31
C GLY A 33 11.34 24.26 -28.98
N GLN A 34 10.58 23.50 -28.19
CA GLN A 34 9.22 23.91 -27.81
C GLN A 34 9.25 24.95 -26.67
N PRO A 35 8.33 25.93 -26.65
CA PRO A 35 8.30 27.01 -25.66
C PRO A 35 7.72 26.56 -24.31
N THR A 36 8.40 25.61 -23.66
CA THR A 36 7.91 24.97 -22.43
C THR A 36 7.72 25.95 -21.26
N ASP A 37 8.42 27.07 -21.28
CA ASP A 37 8.40 28.07 -20.21
C ASP A 37 7.03 28.79 -20.12
N GLN A 38 6.26 28.79 -21.21
CA GLN A 38 4.91 29.38 -21.26
C GLN A 38 3.80 28.40 -20.86
N TRP A 39 4.12 27.13 -20.62
CA TRP A 39 3.12 26.07 -20.40
C TRP A 39 2.73 25.89 -18.94
N SER A 40 3.15 26.81 -18.04
CA SER A 40 2.95 26.67 -16.60
C SER A 40 1.52 26.31 -16.22
N THR A 41 0.52 27.10 -16.64
CA THR A 41 -0.90 26.86 -16.34
C THR A 41 -1.40 25.54 -16.90
N ILE A 42 -1.00 25.18 -18.11
CA ILE A 42 -1.40 23.93 -18.78
C ILE A 42 -0.83 22.72 -18.02
N LEU A 43 0.45 22.78 -17.64
CA LEU A 43 1.10 21.72 -16.89
C LEU A 43 0.46 21.53 -15.51
N VAL A 44 0.21 22.62 -14.79
CA VAL A 44 -0.49 22.59 -13.49
C VAL A 44 -1.88 21.96 -13.66
N HIS A 45 -2.66 22.38 -14.64
CA HIS A 45 -3.99 21.80 -14.90
C HIS A 45 -3.92 20.29 -15.22
N LEU A 46 -2.99 19.88 -16.09
CA LEU A 46 -2.85 18.47 -16.48
C LEU A 46 -2.38 17.60 -15.31
N MET A 47 -1.50 18.10 -14.46
CA MET A 47 -0.97 17.36 -13.31
C MET A 47 -1.97 17.31 -12.15
N THR A 48 -2.67 18.41 -11.85
CA THR A 48 -3.73 18.43 -10.82
C THR A 48 -4.85 17.45 -11.17
N ALA A 49 -5.17 17.26 -12.44
CA ALA A 49 -6.12 16.23 -12.90
C ALA A 49 -5.65 14.78 -12.62
N LYS A 50 -4.39 14.57 -12.24
CA LYS A 50 -3.84 13.27 -11.83
C LYS A 50 -3.75 13.08 -10.33
N PHE A 51 -3.95 14.13 -9.53
CA PHE A 51 -3.92 14.02 -8.08
C PHE A 51 -5.09 13.20 -7.55
N ASP A 52 -4.88 12.60 -6.37
CA ASP A 52 -5.99 12.11 -5.57
C ASP A 52 -6.78 13.30 -4.99
N ASN A 53 -8.01 13.04 -4.56
CA ASN A 53 -8.92 14.09 -4.07
C ASN A 53 -8.37 14.86 -2.87
N ILE A 54 -7.58 14.22 -1.99
CA ILE A 54 -7.06 14.87 -0.78
C ILE A 54 -5.93 15.82 -1.18
N THR A 55 -4.96 15.33 -1.97
CA THR A 55 -3.87 16.17 -2.48
C THR A 55 -4.39 17.33 -3.35
N LYS A 56 -5.42 17.08 -4.18
CA LYS A 56 -6.06 18.13 -4.99
C LYS A 56 -6.72 19.20 -4.12
N ARG A 57 -7.49 18.81 -3.11
CA ARG A 57 -8.12 19.75 -2.17
C ARG A 57 -7.07 20.58 -1.43
N ASP A 58 -6.00 19.95 -0.96
CA ASP A 58 -4.93 20.63 -0.22
C ASP A 58 -4.20 21.63 -1.13
N TRP A 59 -4.01 21.31 -2.41
CA TRP A 59 -3.50 22.24 -3.43
C TRP A 59 -4.44 23.43 -3.63
N GLU A 60 -5.72 23.17 -3.90
CA GLU A 60 -6.72 24.22 -4.13
C GLU A 60 -6.87 25.15 -2.92
N SER A 61 -6.79 24.60 -1.70
CA SER A 61 -6.80 25.40 -0.47
C SER A 61 -5.56 26.29 -0.34
N LYS A 62 -4.40 25.85 -0.82
CA LYS A 62 -3.15 26.64 -0.79
C LYS A 62 -3.16 27.75 -1.84
N THR A 63 -3.85 27.54 -2.96
CA THR A 63 -3.93 28.48 -4.09
C THR A 63 -5.24 29.26 -4.15
N SER A 64 -6.07 29.24 -3.11
CA SER A 64 -7.36 29.92 -3.06
C SER A 64 -7.25 31.46 -3.07
N SER A 65 -6.06 32.02 -2.88
CA SER A 65 -5.77 33.42 -3.18
C SER A 65 -5.75 33.59 -4.70
N LYS A 66 -6.48 34.58 -5.23
CA LYS A 66 -6.83 34.86 -6.65
C LYS A 66 -5.68 34.91 -7.69
N GLU A 67 -4.49 34.43 -7.37
CA GLU A 67 -3.32 34.39 -8.23
C GLU A 67 -3.19 33.03 -8.92
N ILE A 68 -2.85 33.06 -10.22
CA ILE A 68 -2.54 31.86 -11.00
C ILE A 68 -1.24 31.29 -10.44
N ALA A 69 -1.32 30.14 -9.78
CA ALA A 69 -0.14 29.49 -9.24
C ALA A 69 0.85 29.13 -10.36
N THR A 70 2.13 29.46 -10.13
CA THR A 70 3.19 29.16 -11.09
C THR A 70 3.52 27.67 -11.10
N TYR A 71 4.13 27.20 -12.19
CA TYR A 71 4.57 25.82 -12.26
C TYR A 71 5.60 25.49 -11.17
N ASP A 72 6.49 26.42 -10.83
CA ASP A 72 7.47 26.22 -9.78
C ASP A 72 6.82 26.08 -8.39
N GLN A 73 5.83 26.93 -8.07
CA GLN A 73 5.04 26.82 -6.85
C GLN A 73 4.31 25.47 -6.77
N PHE A 74 3.76 25.01 -7.90
CA PHE A 74 3.12 23.70 -7.98
C PHE A 74 4.10 22.54 -7.75
N ILE A 75 5.28 22.60 -8.35
CA ILE A 75 6.34 21.60 -8.15
C ILE A 75 6.79 21.59 -6.69
N GLU A 76 7.01 22.76 -6.09
CA GLU A 76 7.40 22.89 -4.68
C GLU A 76 6.35 22.29 -3.74
N PHE A 77 5.07 22.65 -3.93
CA PHE A 77 3.96 22.06 -3.19
C PHE A 77 3.96 20.54 -3.31
N THR A 78 4.08 20.01 -4.54
CA THR A 78 4.01 18.57 -4.77
C THR A 78 5.18 17.84 -4.14
N LYS A 79 6.40 18.42 -4.19
CA LYS A 79 7.59 17.89 -3.50
C LYS A 79 7.40 17.89 -2.00
N SER A 80 6.91 18.99 -1.42
CA SER A 80 6.60 19.10 0.00
C SER A 80 5.57 18.04 0.42
N ARG A 81 4.51 17.84 -0.37
CA ARG A 81 3.51 16.79 -0.12
C ARG A 81 4.12 15.39 -0.17
N CYS A 82 5.03 15.13 -1.12
CA CYS A 82 5.75 13.84 -1.18
C CYS A 82 6.52 13.58 0.10
N VAL A 83 7.34 14.55 0.54
CA VAL A 83 8.16 14.42 1.77
C VAL A 83 7.26 14.23 2.99
N MET A 84 6.20 15.02 3.11
CA MET A 84 5.25 14.90 4.23
C MET A 84 4.63 13.50 4.29
N LEU A 85 4.12 12.98 3.17
CA LEU A 85 3.53 11.64 3.10
C LEU A 85 4.56 10.53 3.37
N GLU A 86 5.80 10.71 2.92
CA GLU A 86 6.91 9.79 3.16
C GLU A 86 7.26 9.75 4.65
N THR A 87 7.43 10.91 5.29
CA THR A 87 7.65 11.02 6.75
C THR A 87 6.49 10.42 7.55
N MET A 88 5.24 10.69 7.16
CA MET A 88 4.06 10.08 7.81
C MET A 88 3.97 8.56 7.58
N HIS A 89 4.52 8.06 6.48
CA HIS A 89 4.60 6.63 6.23
C HIS A 89 5.65 5.97 7.12
N LEU A 90 6.82 6.59 7.28
CA LEU A 90 7.92 6.13 8.13
C LEU A 90 7.57 6.22 9.63
N ASN A 91 6.83 7.27 10.03
CA ASN A 91 6.41 7.52 11.41
C ASN A 91 5.14 6.76 11.82
N LYS A 92 4.53 5.99 10.91
CA LYS A 92 3.50 5.05 11.34
C LYS A 92 4.20 3.94 12.13
N PRO A 93 3.91 3.75 13.45
CA PRO A 93 4.21 2.48 14.06
C PRO A 93 3.60 1.43 13.15
N GLN A 94 4.39 0.41 12.78
CA GLN A 94 4.02 -0.63 11.85
C GLN A 94 2.84 -1.43 12.43
N ARG A 95 1.65 -0.83 12.45
CA ARG A 95 0.37 -1.49 12.67
C ARG A 95 0.20 -2.29 11.40
N ASP A 96 0.44 -3.59 11.51
CA ASP A 96 0.20 -4.54 10.44
C ASP A 96 -1.14 -4.24 9.79
N LYS A 97 -1.09 -3.74 8.56
CA LYS A 97 -2.27 -3.63 7.74
C LYS A 97 -2.64 -5.02 7.28
N SER A 98 -3.47 -5.67 8.08
CA SER A 98 -4.50 -6.58 7.59
C SER A 98 -5.18 -5.90 6.41
N SER A 99 -4.83 -6.36 5.21
CA SER A 99 -5.42 -5.93 3.96
C SER A 99 -6.88 -6.37 3.90
N ASN A 100 -7.80 -5.53 4.37
CA ASN A 100 -9.17 -5.54 3.88
C ASN A 100 -9.24 -4.63 2.65
N ASN A 101 -9.00 -5.22 1.49
CA ASN A 101 -9.48 -4.68 0.23
C ASN A 101 -10.89 -5.23 -0.03
N ILE A 102 -11.62 -4.48 -0.87
CA ILE A 102 -12.83 -4.84 -1.64
C ILE A 102 -14.07 -4.14 -1.07
N ILE A 103 -14.37 -2.92 -1.55
CA ILE A 103 -15.10 -2.59 -2.80
C ILE A 103 -16.61 -2.71 -2.57
N ASN A 104 -17.26 -1.55 -2.71
CA ASN A 104 -18.69 -1.40 -2.89
C ASN A 104 -19.19 -2.30 -4.02
N LYS A 105 -20.11 -3.20 -3.70
CA LYS A 105 -21.07 -3.73 -4.66
C LYS A 105 -22.47 -3.45 -4.10
N THR A 106 -23.26 -2.79 -4.93
CA THR A 106 -24.65 -2.39 -4.72
C THR A 106 -25.55 -3.58 -4.38
N ASN A 107 -26.32 -3.50 -3.28
CA ASN A 107 -27.79 -3.58 -3.27
C ASN A 107 -28.36 -3.83 -1.85
N THR A 108 -29.40 -3.04 -1.53
CA THR A 108 -30.61 -3.37 -0.75
C THR A 108 -30.52 -3.79 0.73
N LEU A 109 -31.09 -2.91 1.57
CA LEU A 109 -32.03 -3.19 2.68
C LEU A 109 -31.57 -4.15 3.80
N ASN A 110 -31.15 -3.57 4.93
CA ASN A 110 -31.96 -3.49 6.16
C ASN A 110 -31.08 -3.07 7.36
N LYS A 111 -31.42 -1.91 7.95
CA LYS A 111 -30.99 -1.51 9.28
C LYS A 111 -31.58 -2.50 10.29
N LYS A 112 -30.73 -3.27 10.97
CA LYS A 112 -30.96 -3.67 12.37
C LYS A 112 -29.66 -3.51 13.14
N THR A 113 -29.70 -2.56 14.07
CA THR A 113 -28.74 -2.35 15.14
C THR A 113 -28.60 -3.64 15.95
N ILE A 114 -27.38 -4.20 16.00
CA ILE A 114 -27.02 -5.25 16.94
C ILE A 114 -26.02 -4.63 17.91
N ALA A 115 -26.39 -4.67 19.20
CA ALA A 115 -25.60 -4.15 20.30
C ALA A 115 -24.20 -4.76 20.34
N ALA A 116 -23.20 -3.95 20.71
CA ALA A 116 -21.84 -4.38 20.89
C ALA A 116 -21.76 -5.39 22.05
N VAL A 117 -21.47 -6.65 21.73
CA VAL A 117 -21.06 -7.66 22.71
C VAL A 117 -19.56 -7.55 22.86
N SER A 118 -19.10 -7.22 24.06
CA SER A 118 -17.68 -7.17 24.44
C SER A 118 -17.10 -8.58 24.33
N ILE A 119 -16.45 -8.90 23.20
CA ILE A 119 -15.64 -10.12 23.10
C ILE A 119 -14.32 -9.81 23.82
N GLU A 120 -14.10 -10.41 24.98
CA GLU A 120 -12.81 -10.45 25.63
C GLU A 120 -11.76 -10.98 24.64
N SER A 121 -10.95 -10.08 24.09
CA SER A 121 -9.91 -10.45 23.13
C SER A 121 -8.81 -11.19 23.89
N LYS A 122 -8.77 -12.53 23.73
CA LYS A 122 -7.65 -13.35 24.17
C LYS A 122 -6.34 -12.74 23.64
N PRO A 123 -5.24 -12.76 24.43
CA PRO A 123 -3.96 -12.25 23.97
C PRO A 123 -3.55 -12.96 22.68
N ASP A 124 -3.05 -12.20 21.70
CA ASP A 124 -2.51 -12.71 20.43
C ASP A 124 -1.27 -13.57 20.71
N ILE A 125 -1.48 -14.86 20.97
CA ILE A 125 -0.41 -15.84 21.19
C ILE A 125 0.00 -16.45 19.85
N CYS A 126 1.30 -16.62 19.62
CA CYS A 126 1.82 -17.24 18.41
C CYS A 126 1.24 -18.65 18.18
N VAL A 127 0.62 -18.88 17.02
CA VAL A 127 -0.02 -20.17 16.67
C VAL A 127 0.96 -21.33 16.48
N ILE A 128 2.26 -21.05 16.38
CA ILE A 128 3.31 -22.04 16.14
C ILE A 128 3.93 -22.49 17.47
N CYS A 129 4.58 -21.59 18.19
CA CYS A 129 5.26 -21.94 19.45
C CYS A 129 4.38 -21.78 20.70
N LYS A 130 3.18 -21.21 20.57
CA LYS A 130 2.24 -20.95 21.68
C LYS A 130 2.82 -20.05 22.80
N GLU A 131 3.84 -19.27 22.47
CA GLU A 131 4.55 -18.39 23.40
C GLU A 131 4.56 -16.95 22.89
N GLY A 132 4.04 -16.03 23.70
CA GLY A 132 4.09 -14.58 23.45
C GLY A 132 3.38 -14.12 22.17
N ASN A 133 3.41 -12.80 21.97
CA ASN A 133 2.93 -12.14 20.76
C ASN A 133 4.13 -11.75 19.90
N HIS A 134 4.34 -12.44 18.78
CA HIS A 134 5.41 -12.11 17.84
C HIS A 134 5.04 -12.50 16.41
N LYS A 135 5.78 -11.93 15.46
CA LYS A 135 5.67 -12.29 14.04
C LYS A 135 6.38 -13.60 13.77
N ILE A 136 5.90 -14.37 12.78
CA ILE A 136 6.47 -15.69 12.44
C ILE A 136 7.97 -15.61 12.14
N TYR A 137 8.47 -14.51 11.56
CA TYR A 137 9.90 -14.31 11.28
C TYR A 137 10.77 -14.14 12.55
N GLN A 138 10.16 -13.86 13.70
CA GLN A 138 10.80 -13.80 15.02
C GLN A 138 10.59 -15.09 15.83
N CYS A 139 9.83 -16.07 15.30
CA CYS A 139 9.46 -17.24 16.06
C CYS A 139 10.68 -18.18 16.26
N PRO A 140 10.95 -18.67 17.49
CA PRO A 140 12.03 -19.61 17.76
C PRO A 140 11.99 -20.88 16.90
N PHE A 141 10.81 -21.27 16.43
CA PHE A 141 10.59 -22.34 15.46
C PHE A 141 11.50 -22.24 14.21
N LEU A 142 11.82 -21.03 13.76
CA LEU A 142 12.69 -20.80 12.59
C LEU A 142 14.15 -21.23 12.80
N LYS A 143 14.57 -21.51 14.04
CA LYS A 143 15.89 -22.06 14.36
C LYS A 143 16.04 -23.53 13.94
N SER A 144 14.94 -24.23 13.67
CA SER A 144 14.94 -25.63 13.24
C SER A 144 15.05 -25.79 11.71
N THR A 145 15.47 -26.98 11.26
CA THR A 145 15.62 -27.26 9.82
C THR A 145 14.27 -27.16 9.08
N PRO A 146 14.24 -26.82 7.77
CA PRO A 146 12.98 -26.79 7.00
C PRO A 146 12.15 -28.09 7.09
N GLN A 147 12.81 -29.25 7.17
CA GLN A 147 12.15 -30.55 7.32
C GLN A 147 11.48 -30.69 8.69
N ALA A 148 12.17 -30.30 9.77
CA ALA A 148 11.60 -30.27 11.12
C ALA A 148 10.42 -29.28 11.19
N ARG A 149 10.58 -28.12 10.57
CA ARG A 149 9.52 -27.10 10.44
C ARG A 149 8.28 -27.64 9.74
N SER A 150 8.45 -28.32 8.61
CA SER A 150 7.35 -28.92 7.85
C SER A 150 6.60 -29.98 8.67
N LYS A 151 7.31 -30.81 9.44
CA LYS A 151 6.70 -31.79 10.35
C LYS A 151 5.89 -31.10 11.45
N GLU A 152 6.43 -30.07 12.08
CA GLU A 152 5.77 -29.37 13.18
C GLU A 152 4.51 -28.63 12.70
N VAL A 153 4.56 -28.00 11.52
CA VAL A 153 3.38 -27.33 10.92
C VAL A 153 2.25 -28.31 10.64
N LYS A 154 2.56 -29.51 10.13
CA LYS A 154 1.58 -30.58 9.93
C LYS A 154 1.00 -31.06 11.26
N LYS A 155 1.84 -31.24 12.28
CA LYS A 155 1.43 -31.65 13.63
C LYS A 155 0.47 -30.65 14.27
N LEU A 156 0.77 -29.36 14.16
CA LEU A 156 -0.04 -28.26 14.69
C LEU A 156 -1.31 -27.97 13.86
N LYS A 157 -1.53 -28.69 12.74
CA LYS A 157 -2.65 -28.49 11.80
C LYS A 157 -2.73 -27.04 11.27
N VAL A 158 -1.58 -26.36 11.21
CA VAL A 158 -1.41 -25.02 10.63
C VAL A 158 -1.24 -25.15 9.13
N ARG A 159 -1.74 -24.18 8.36
CA ARG A 159 -1.61 -24.23 6.89
C ARG A 159 -0.17 -23.97 6.47
N SER A 160 0.41 -24.90 5.71
CA SER A 160 1.77 -24.79 5.16
C SER A 160 1.99 -23.53 4.33
N ASN A 161 0.97 -23.10 3.58
CA ASN A 161 1.06 -21.98 2.64
C ASN A 161 1.22 -20.62 3.31
N CYS A 162 0.39 -20.35 4.32
CA CYS A 162 0.27 -19.03 4.95
C CYS A 162 0.72 -19.02 6.41
N MET A 163 0.99 -20.19 7.01
CA MET A 163 1.39 -20.36 8.41
C MET A 163 0.42 -19.74 9.42
N LYS A 164 -0.87 -19.66 9.05
CA LYS A 164 -1.96 -19.17 9.89
C LYS A 164 -2.83 -20.32 10.39
N ALA A 165 -3.68 -20.03 11.37
CA ALA A 165 -4.71 -20.93 11.88
C ALA A 165 -5.49 -21.63 10.76
N ARG A 166 -6.00 -22.82 11.09
CA ARG A 166 -6.66 -23.71 10.13
C ARG A 166 -7.80 -23.01 9.40
N HIS A 167 -7.75 -23.07 8.07
CA HIS A 167 -8.81 -22.64 7.16
C HIS A 167 -8.84 -23.53 5.90
N THR A 168 -9.88 -23.44 5.08
CA THR A 168 -9.95 -24.20 3.81
C THR A 168 -8.90 -23.68 2.81
N PRO A 169 -8.39 -24.50 1.88
CA PRO A 169 -7.38 -24.04 0.91
C PRO A 169 -7.92 -22.93 -0.01
N GLU A 170 -9.23 -22.90 -0.24
CA GLU A 170 -9.93 -21.95 -1.11
C GLU A 170 -9.95 -20.53 -0.54
N ILE A 171 -10.09 -20.39 0.78
CA ILE A 171 -10.06 -19.09 1.48
C ILE A 171 -8.63 -18.67 1.86
N CYS A 172 -7.62 -19.44 1.45
CA CYS A 172 -6.22 -19.11 1.66
C CYS A 172 -5.76 -18.10 0.61
N GLY A 173 -5.79 -16.80 0.94
CA GLY A 173 -5.33 -15.73 0.05
C GLY A 173 -3.82 -15.65 -0.18
N SER A 174 -3.04 -16.65 0.27
CA SER A 174 -1.60 -16.70 0.05
C SER A 174 -1.29 -17.40 -1.27
N SER A 175 -0.51 -16.75 -2.13
CA SER A 175 -0.05 -17.34 -3.39
C SER A 175 0.93 -18.50 -3.14
N PRO A 176 1.00 -19.50 -4.05
CA PRO A 176 2.03 -20.53 -4.01
C PRO A 176 3.45 -19.94 -4.03
N TYR A 177 4.43 -20.70 -3.52
CA TYR A 177 5.81 -20.25 -3.53
C TYR A 177 6.33 -20.11 -4.96
N ARG A 178 6.87 -18.95 -5.30
CA ARG A 178 7.19 -18.58 -6.68
C ARG A 178 8.28 -19.42 -7.35
N LEU A 179 9.20 -20.01 -6.59
CA LEU A 179 10.32 -20.78 -7.20
C LEU A 179 9.97 -22.23 -7.53
N CYS A 180 9.03 -22.85 -6.80
CA CYS A 180 8.69 -24.26 -7.00
C CYS A 180 7.19 -24.48 -7.29
N HIS A 181 6.40 -23.40 -7.30
CA HIS A 181 4.96 -23.38 -7.54
C HIS A 181 4.10 -24.24 -6.59
N LYS A 182 4.67 -24.77 -5.50
CA LYS A 182 3.95 -25.54 -4.48
C LYS A 182 3.35 -24.63 -3.39
N LYS A 183 2.25 -25.09 -2.77
CA LYS A 183 1.51 -24.36 -1.72
C LYS A 183 2.18 -24.47 -0.35
N HIS A 184 3.29 -23.77 -0.17
CA HIS A 184 4.00 -23.64 1.10
C HIS A 184 4.62 -22.26 1.28
N ASN A 185 4.80 -21.87 2.53
CA ASN A 185 5.52 -20.68 2.91
C ASN A 185 7.02 -20.86 2.66
N THR A 186 7.72 -19.78 2.31
CA THR A 186 9.17 -19.76 2.04
C THR A 186 9.99 -20.41 3.16
N PHE A 187 9.56 -20.28 4.41
CA PHE A 187 10.23 -20.89 5.56
C PHE A 187 10.13 -22.42 5.62
N LEU A 188 9.25 -23.05 4.83
CA LEU A 188 9.08 -24.50 4.79
C LEU A 188 9.70 -25.14 3.55
N HIS A 189 10.32 -24.34 2.68
CA HIS A 189 10.94 -24.85 1.46
C HIS A 189 12.26 -25.57 1.76
N PHE A 190 12.41 -26.77 1.22
CA PHE A 190 13.65 -27.51 1.09
C PHE A 190 13.68 -28.14 -0.31
N ASN A 191 14.88 -28.31 -0.86
CA ASN A 191 15.11 -29.07 -2.09
C ASN A 191 14.93 -30.56 -1.83
#